data_AF-A0A2W4TG45-F1
#
_entry.id   AF-A0A2W4TG45-F1
#
_cell.length_a   1.000
_cell.length_b   1.000
_cell.length_c   1.000
_cell.angle_alpha   90.00
_cell.angle_beta   90.00
_cell.angle_gamma   90.00
#
_symmetry.space_group_name_H-M   'P 1'
#
loop_
_entity.id
_entity.type
_entity.pdbx_description
1 polymer ?
#
loop_
_entity_poly.entity_id
_entity_poly.type
_entity_poly.pdbx_seq_one_letter_code
_entity_poly.pdbx_strand_id
1 'polypeptide(L)'
;LLFGVEITVPTMIAGGLTAIAISIGSVGLPGQISFFASIAPICLAMGVPIQVLPLLLAVEVVPDIFRTVGNVTADLAAARIVEGRDATEDPDATAGI
;
A
#
# COMPACT_ATOMS: atom_id res chain seq x y z
N LEU A 1 -19.02 -5.36 13.41
CA LEU A 1 -17.98 -4.30 13.29
C LEU A 1 -17.81 -3.68 14.67
N LEU A 2 -16.56 -3.50 15.14
CA LEU A 2 -16.19 -3.09 16.50
C LEU A 2 -16.89 -1.82 17.03
N PHE A 3 -17.48 -1.01 16.13
CA PHE A 3 -18.20 0.24 16.44
C PHE A 3 -19.61 0.32 15.82
N GLY A 4 -20.16 -0.78 15.31
CA GLY A 4 -21.48 -0.77 14.68
C GLY A 4 -21.58 0.02 13.36
N VAL A 5 -20.47 0.49 12.80
CA VAL A 5 -20.42 1.11 11.47
C VAL A 5 -20.67 0.05 10.42
N GLU A 6 -21.67 0.22 9.55
CA GLU A 6 -21.89 -0.67 8.41
C GLU A 6 -20.90 -0.34 7.29
N ILE A 7 -19.98 -1.26 7.01
CA ILE A 7 -19.14 -1.17 5.81
C ILE A 7 -19.97 -1.68 4.63
N THR A 8 -20.50 -0.75 3.86
CA THR A 8 -21.23 -1.00 2.62
C THR A 8 -20.29 -0.97 1.41
N VAL A 9 -20.67 -1.60 0.30
CA VAL A 9 -19.86 -1.60 -0.95
C VAL A 9 -19.43 -0.18 -1.38
N PRO A 10 -20.28 0.86 -1.31
CA PRO A 10 -19.87 2.23 -1.58
C PRO A 10 -18.75 2.74 -0.67
N THR A 11 -18.81 2.45 0.63
CA THR A 11 -17.77 2.87 1.59
C THR A 11 -16.44 2.16 1.35
N MET A 12 -16.46 0.89 0.93
CA MET A 12 -15.24 0.19 0.50
C MET A 12 -14.61 0.82 -0.73
N ILE A 13 -15.42 1.20 -1.73
CA ILE A 13 -14.93 1.87 -2.93
C ILE A 13 -14.34 3.24 -2.56
N ALA A 14 -15.04 4.03 -1.74
CA ALA A 14 -14.55 5.31 -1.26
C ALA A 14 -13.20 5.16 -0.52
N GLY A 15 -13.11 4.24 0.43
CA GLY A 15 -11.89 3.94 1.16
C GLY A 15 -10.75 3.46 0.26
N GLY A 16 -11.04 2.58 -0.70
CA GLY A 16 -10.07 2.08 -1.67
C GLY A 16 -9.53 3.17 -2.59
N LEU A 17 -10.39 4.05 -3.12
CA LEU A 17 -9.96 5.19 -3.93
C LEU A 17 -9.10 6.16 -3.12
N THR A 18 -9.48 6.45 -1.87
CA THR A 18 -8.68 7.27 -0.97
C THR A 18 -7.33 6.63 -0.66
N ALA A 19 -7.29 5.31 -0.46
CA ALA A 19 -6.05 4.57 -0.22
C ALA A 19 -5.10 4.65 -1.43
N ILE A 20 -5.62 4.49 -2.66
CA ILE A 20 -4.83 4.63 -3.89
C ILE A 20 -4.26 6.05 -4.00
N ALA A 21 -5.10 7.08 -3.79
CA ALA A 21 -4.67 8.47 -3.89
C ALA A 21 -3.54 8.80 -2.89
N ILE A 22 -3.63 8.27 -1.66
CA ILE A 22 -2.61 8.46 -0.62
C ILE A 22 -1.35 7.65 -0.91
N SER A 23 -1.47 6.45 -1.46
CA SER A 23 -0.32 5.61 -1.82
C SER A 23 0.62 6.31 -2.81
N ILE A 24 0.09 7.17 -3.68
CA ILE A 24 0.89 7.98 -4.63
C ILE A 24 1.58 9.15 -3.89
N GLY A 25 0.94 9.71 -2.87
CA GLY A 25 1.44 10.89 -2.13
C GLY A 25 2.32 10.59 -0.92
N SER A 26 2.30 9.36 -0.38
CA SER A 26 2.97 8.99 0.89
C SER A 26 4.45 8.63 0.75
N VAL A 27 5.15 9.11 -0.28
CA VAL A 27 6.58 8.88 -0.42
C VAL A 27 7.38 9.62 0.67
N GLY A 28 7.93 8.86 1.63
CA GLY A 28 9.05 9.31 2.46
C GLY A 28 8.76 9.93 3.83
N LEU A 29 7.56 9.79 4.40
CA LEU A 29 7.32 10.24 5.79
C LEU A 29 7.75 9.16 6.80
N PRO A 30 8.71 9.44 7.71
CA PRO A 30 9.15 8.46 8.70
C PRO A 30 8.14 8.27 9.85
N GLY A 31 7.89 7.01 10.22
CA GLY A 31 7.35 6.63 11.53
C GLY A 31 5.82 6.57 11.69
N GLN A 32 5.40 6.42 12.94
CA GLN A 32 4.00 6.33 13.40
C GLN A 32 3.14 7.54 12.95
N ILE A 33 3.76 8.67 12.64
CA ILE A 33 3.08 9.86 12.08
C ILE A 33 2.57 9.57 10.66
N SER A 34 3.30 8.76 9.88
CA SER A 34 2.87 8.34 8.53
C SER A 34 1.66 7.41 8.57
N PHE A 35 1.50 6.62 9.64
CA PHE A 35 0.31 5.77 9.86
C PHE A 35 -0.95 6.64 10.01
N PHE A 36 -0.91 7.65 10.89
CA PHE A 36 -2.04 8.57 11.04
C PHE A 36 -2.29 9.39 9.78
N ALA A 37 -1.23 9.90 9.13
CA ALA A 37 -1.36 10.67 7.90
C ALA A 37 -1.99 9.87 6.75
N SER A 38 -1.76 8.54 6.71
CA SER A 38 -2.27 7.68 5.65
C SER A 38 -3.66 7.12 5.97
N ILE A 39 -3.92 6.73 7.22
CA ILE A 39 -5.16 6.03 7.59
C ILE A 39 -6.27 6.99 8.05
N ALA A 40 -5.94 8.15 8.62
CA ALA A 40 -6.97 9.11 9.05
C ALA A 40 -7.88 9.60 7.91
N PRO A 41 -7.38 9.96 6.72
CA PRO A 41 -8.25 10.34 5.62
C PRO A 41 -9.10 9.18 5.09
N ILE A 42 -8.58 7.95 5.14
CA ILE A 42 -9.32 6.73 4.77
C ILE A 42 -10.47 6.48 5.75
N CYS A 43 -10.21 6.64 7.06
CA CYS A 43 -11.25 6.57 8.09
C CYS A 43 -12.33 7.63 7.88
N LEU A 44 -11.95 8.87 7.54
CA LEU A 44 -12.90 9.94 7.21
C LEU A 44 -13.74 9.62 5.98
N ALA A 45 -13.12 9.09 4.91
CA ALA A 45 -13.82 8.69 3.69
C ALA A 45 -14.82 7.54 3.91
N MET A 46 -14.51 6.62 4.83
CA MET A 46 -15.36 5.48 5.17
C MET A 46 -16.34 5.76 6.33
N GLY A 47 -16.30 6.94 6.95
CA GLY A 47 -17.12 7.27 8.13
C GLY A 47 -16.76 6.45 9.38
N VAL A 48 -15.54 5.92 9.45
CA VAL A 48 -15.05 5.09 10.56
C VAL A 48 -14.41 5.98 11.63
N PRO A 49 -14.66 5.73 12.93
CA PRO A 49 -14.09 6.52 14.01
C PRO A 49 -12.55 6.51 14.02
N ILE A 50 -11.93 7.69 14.08
CA ILE A 50 -10.47 7.88 14.12
C ILE A 50 -9.88 7.47 15.48
N GLN A 51 -10.71 7.40 16.53
CA GLN A 51 -10.31 7.00 17.89
C GLN A 51 -9.75 5.57 17.95
N VAL A 52 -9.95 4.78 16.90
CA VAL A 52 -9.43 3.41 16.76
C VAL A 52 -7.98 3.39 16.29
N LEU A 53 -7.49 4.47 15.66
CA LEU A 53 -6.14 4.52 15.10
C LEU A 53 -5.04 4.26 16.14
N PRO A 54 -5.07 4.79 17.38
CA PRO A 54 -4.06 4.46 18.39
C PRO A 54 -4.04 2.96 18.75
N LEU A 55 -5.20 2.29 18.70
CA LEU A 55 -5.28 0.85 18.94
C LEU A 55 -4.70 0.06 17.77
N LEU A 56 -5.01 0.45 16.54
CA LEU A 56 -4.41 -0.17 15.34
C LEU A 56 -2.91 0.08 15.25
N LEU A 57 -2.44 1.26 15.68
CA LEU A 57 -1.03 1.59 15.77
C LEU A 57 -0.27 0.62 16.68
N ALA A 58 -0.89 0.19 17.78
CA ALA A 58 -0.26 -0.76 18.70
C ALA A 58 0.07 -2.12 18.04
N VAL A 59 -0.66 -2.49 16.99
CA VAL A 59 -0.47 -3.74 16.25
C VAL A 59 0.13 -3.53 14.86
N GLU A 60 0.41 -2.28 14.46
CA GLU A 60 0.81 -1.91 13.10
C GLU A 60 2.10 -2.57 12.64
N VAL A 61 2.98 -2.97 13.56
CA VAL A 61 4.27 -3.60 13.22
C VAL A 61 4.07 -4.86 12.35
N VAL A 62 3.07 -5.68 12.65
CA VAL A 62 2.82 -6.91 11.90
C VAL A 62 2.39 -6.64 10.45
N PRO A 63 1.30 -5.89 10.17
CA PRO A 63 0.93 -5.53 8.80
C PRO A 63 1.98 -4.68 8.09
N ASP A 64 2.75 -3.85 8.81
CA ASP A 64 3.83 -3.05 8.21
C ASP A 64 4.94 -3.93 7.60
N ILE A 65 5.31 -5.02 8.28
CA ILE A 65 6.25 -6.02 7.75
C ILE A 65 5.71 -6.63 6.45
N PHE A 66 4.45 -7.06 6.43
CA PHE A 66 3.85 -7.64 5.22
C PHE A 66 3.76 -6.64 4.08
N ARG A 67 3.37 -5.40 4.37
CA ARG A 67 3.32 -4.31 3.39
C ARG A 67 4.71 -4.04 2.80
N THR A 68 5.73 -3.97 3.65
CA THR A 68 7.11 -3.69 3.23
C THR A 68 7.65 -4.83 2.36
N VAL A 69 7.59 -6.07 2.85
CA VAL A 69 8.07 -7.24 2.12
C VAL A 69 7.28 -7.44 0.82
N GLY A 70 5.96 -7.28 0.86
CA GLY A 70 5.09 -7.41 -0.30
C GLY A 70 5.41 -6.39 -1.40
N ASN A 71 5.54 -5.11 -1.03
CA ASN A 71 5.85 -4.05 -1.99
C ASN A 71 7.24 -4.26 -2.61
N VAL A 72 8.28 -4.53 -1.80
CA VAL A 72 9.63 -4.77 -2.32
C VAL A 72 9.68 -6.01 -3.22
N THR A 73 8.95 -7.08 -2.86
CA THR A 73 8.87 -8.30 -3.68
C THR A 73 8.17 -8.03 -5.01
N ALA A 74 7.08 -7.26 -5.00
CA ALA A 74 6.37 -6.87 -6.21
C ALA A 74 7.25 -6.01 -7.13
N ASP A 75 8.00 -5.06 -6.56
CA ASP A 75 8.92 -4.20 -7.31
C ASP A 75 10.06 -5.01 -7.94
N LEU A 76 10.66 -5.95 -7.21
CA LEU A 76 11.66 -6.87 -7.77
C LEU A 76 11.05 -7.74 -8.88
N ALA A 77 9.86 -8.29 -8.67
CA ALA A 77 9.19 -9.12 -9.68
C ALA A 77 8.91 -8.33 -10.96
N ALA A 78 8.41 -7.09 -10.83
CA ALA A 78 8.19 -6.20 -11.96
C ALA A 78 9.49 -5.90 -12.71
N ALA A 79 10.58 -5.58 -12.00
CA ALA A 79 11.89 -5.33 -12.62
C ALA A 79 12.39 -6.55 -13.41
N ARG A 80 12.25 -7.77 -12.87
CA ARG A 80 12.67 -9.00 -13.56
C ARG A 80 11.80 -9.34 -14.77
N ILE A 81 10.50 -9.04 -14.72
CA ILE A 81 9.60 -9.20 -15.86
C ILE A 81 9.96 -8.23 -16.99
N VAL A 82 10.29 -6.98 -16.66
CA VAL A 82 10.73 -5.98 -17.64
C VAL A 82 12.08 -6.37 -18.26
N GLU A 83 13.07 -6.74 -17.44
CA GLU A 83 14.37 -7.23 -17.92
C GLU A 83 14.24 -8.45 -18.84
N GLY A 84 13.38 -9.41 -18.47
CA GLY A 84 13.13 -10.60 -19.29
C GLY A 84 12.41 -10.29 -20.62
N ARG A 85 11.66 -9.18 -20.70
CA ARG A 85 11.04 -8.69 -21.95
C ARG A 85 12.07 -8.02 -22.85
N ASP A 86 12.91 -7.16 -22.31
CA ASP A 86 13.99 -6.50 -23.07
C ASP A 86 14.99 -7.53 -23.62
N ALA A 87 15.32 -8.57 -22.85
CA ALA A 87 16.19 -9.67 -23.30
C ALA A 87 15.60 -10.53 -24.43
N THR A 88 14.27 -10.55 -24.60
CA THR A 88 13.62 -11.24 -25.72
C THR A 88 13.51 -10.37 -26.98
N GLU A 89 13.66 -9.05 -26.86
CA GLU A 89 13.61 -8.12 -28.00
C GLU A 89 15.00 -7.85 -28.61
N ASP A 90 16.10 -8.11 -27.90
CA ASP A 90 17.47 -7.96 -28.41
C ASP A 90 18.21 -9.31 -28.63
N PRO A 91 18.22 -9.86 -29.86
CA PRO A 91 18.92 -11.10 -30.17
C PRO A 91 20.46 -11.00 -30.18
N ASP A 92 21.08 -9.83 -29.95
CA ASP A 92 22.54 -9.66 -30.00
C ASP A 92 23.20 -9.56 -28.60
N ALA A 93 22.42 -9.53 -27.52
CA ALA A 93 22.94 -9.42 -26.15
C ALA A 93 23.69 -10.68 -25.65
N THR A 94 23.60 -11.82 -26.35
CA THR A 94 24.32 -13.06 -26.03
C THR A 94 25.71 -13.20 -26.66
N ALA A 95 26.16 -12.26 -27.51
CA ALA A 95 27.44 -12.36 -28.21
C ALA A 95 28.66 -11.82 -27.41
N GLY A 96 28.46 -11.37 -26.17
CA GLY A 96 29.46 -10.62 -25.39
C GLY A 96 30.06 -11.32 -24.16
N ILE A 97 29.96 -12.66 -24.03
CA ILE A 97 30.69 -13.44 -23.00
C ILE A 97 31.77 -14.32 -23.60
#